data_AF-A0A9X2P8H9-F1
#
_entry.id   AF-A0A9X2P8H9-F1
#
_cell.length_a   1.000
_cell.length_b   1.000
_cell.length_c   1.000
_cell.angle_alpha   90.00
_cell.angle_beta   90.00
_cell.angle_gamma   90.00
#
_symmetry.space_group_name_H-M   'P 1'
#
loop_
_entity.id
_entity.type
_entity.pdbx_description
1 polymer ?
#
loop_
_entity_poly.entity_id
_entity_poly.type
_entity_poly.pdbx_seq_one_letter_code
_entity_poly.pdbx_strand_id
1 'polypeptide(L)'
;MPQCRERRRIRAQRVHEPEAAIAARSEALRPFLGGSREERSARLRSLLRAERRAARRGQAYDPLRHAALARLMAEIGGTGAGK
;
A
#
# COMPACT_ATOMS: atom_id res chain seq x y z
N MET A 1 8.73 33.15 -26.65
CA MET A 1 8.01 32.37 -25.61
C MET A 1 6.92 31.50 -26.24
N PRO A 2 7.15 30.20 -26.46
CA PRO A 2 6.07 29.24 -26.65
C PRO A 2 6.00 28.21 -25.53
N GLN A 3 4.79 27.73 -25.31
CA GLN A 3 4.29 27.12 -24.09
C GLN A 3 4.66 25.63 -24.01
N CYS A 4 5.26 25.22 -22.89
CA CYS A 4 5.53 23.82 -22.58
C CYS A 4 4.21 23.06 -22.40
N ARG A 5 3.79 22.33 -23.45
CA ARG A 5 2.84 21.22 -23.34
C ARG A 5 3.50 20.12 -22.50
N GLU A 6 3.44 20.27 -21.19
CA GLU A 6 3.90 19.27 -20.26
C GLU A 6 2.94 18.08 -20.35
N ARG A 7 3.35 17.07 -21.12
CA ARG A 7 2.73 15.75 -21.14
C ARG A 7 2.74 15.26 -19.71
N ARG A 8 1.58 15.37 -19.05
CA ARG A 8 1.24 14.87 -17.71
C ARG A 8 1.38 13.34 -17.67
N ARG A 9 2.61 12.86 -17.89
CA ARG A 9 3.03 11.55 -17.45
C ARG A 9 2.90 11.63 -15.94
N ILE A 10 2.12 10.73 -15.37
CA ILE A 10 2.13 10.42 -13.95
C ILE A 10 3.53 9.84 -13.67
N ARG A 11 4.56 10.68 -13.76
CA ARG A 11 5.87 10.42 -13.19
C ARG A 11 5.57 10.43 -11.72
N ALA A 12 5.59 9.23 -11.14
CA ALA A 12 5.68 9.01 -9.72
C ALA A 12 6.49 10.14 -9.13
N GLN A 13 5.81 11.10 -8.50
CA GLN A 13 6.45 11.84 -7.45
C GLN A 13 6.91 10.73 -6.53
N ARG A 14 8.22 10.46 -6.52
CA ARG A 14 8.90 9.89 -5.37
C ARG A 14 8.73 10.92 -4.26
N VAL A 15 7.48 11.13 -3.85
CA VAL A 15 7.18 11.72 -2.57
C VAL A 15 7.89 10.78 -1.63
N HIS A 16 8.81 11.36 -0.91
CA HIS A 16 9.47 10.80 0.24
C HIS A 16 8.37 10.50 1.27
N GLU A 17 7.41 9.63 0.96
CA GLU A 17 6.53 9.04 1.97
C GLU A 17 7.51 8.37 2.93
N PRO A 18 7.59 8.83 4.19
CA PRO A 18 8.66 8.39 5.05
C PRO A 18 8.50 6.88 5.17
N GLU A 19 9.50 6.11 4.78
CA GLU A 19 9.55 4.66 5.06
C GLU A 19 9.19 4.40 6.54
N ALA A 20 9.57 5.33 7.42
CA ALA A 20 9.16 5.37 8.83
C ALA A 20 7.64 5.47 9.04
N ALA A 21 6.90 6.27 8.26
CA ALA A 21 5.44 6.38 8.34
C ALA A 21 4.76 5.11 7.82
N ILE A 22 5.26 4.53 6.74
CA ILE A 22 4.78 3.24 6.21
C ILE A 22 5.03 2.13 7.24
N ALA A 23 6.22 2.10 7.84
CA ALA A 23 6.59 1.17 8.91
C ALA A 23 5.68 1.35 10.14
N ALA A 24 5.52 2.57 10.63
CA ALA A 24 4.64 2.86 11.77
C ALA A 24 3.19 2.44 11.52
N ARG A 25 2.67 2.70 10.30
CA ARG A 25 1.33 2.25 9.89
C ARG A 25 1.25 0.72 9.81
N SER A 26 2.28 0.07 9.30
CA SER A 26 2.32 -1.39 9.20
C SER A 26 2.31 -2.04 10.59
N GLU A 27 3.10 -1.52 11.53
CA GLU A 27 3.12 -1.98 12.93
C GLU A 27 1.77 -1.78 13.60
N ALA A 28 1.14 -0.61 13.41
CA ALA A 28 -0.19 -0.33 13.95
C ALA A 28 -1.28 -1.27 13.40
N LEU A 29 -1.12 -1.80 12.18
CA LEU A 29 -2.08 -2.71 11.55
C LEU A 29 -1.92 -4.16 12.00
N ARG A 30 -0.71 -4.59 12.37
CA ARG A 30 -0.40 -5.99 12.72
C ARG A 30 -1.35 -6.63 13.74
N PRO A 31 -1.72 -5.97 14.85
CA PRO A 31 -2.65 -6.53 15.83
C PRO A 31 -4.03 -6.88 15.26
N PHE A 32 -4.46 -6.19 14.19
CA PHE A 32 -5.79 -6.35 13.59
C PHE A 32 -5.85 -7.39 12.47
N LEU A 33 -4.72 -8.00 12.09
CA LEU A 33 -4.67 -8.92 10.95
C LEU A 33 -4.99 -10.39 11.33
N GLY A 34 -5.10 -10.70 12.62
CA GLY A 34 -5.36 -12.06 13.10
C GLY A 34 -4.07 -12.84 13.38
N GLY A 35 -4.23 -14.01 14.02
CA GLY A 35 -3.09 -14.79 14.51
C GLY A 35 -2.47 -15.68 13.43
N SER A 36 -3.30 -16.27 12.55
CA SER A 36 -2.81 -17.20 11.54
C SER A 36 -2.29 -16.48 10.29
N ARG A 37 -1.37 -17.12 9.56
CA ARG A 37 -0.83 -16.56 8.30
C ARG A 37 -1.93 -16.41 7.23
N GLU A 38 -2.87 -17.35 7.20
CA GLU A 38 -3.97 -17.39 6.25
C GLU A 38 -5.00 -16.28 6.53
N GLU A 39 -5.36 -16.07 7.80
CA GLU A 39 -6.22 -14.97 8.24
C GLU A 39 -5.61 -13.62 7.88
N ARG A 40 -4.31 -13.45 8.16
CA ARG A 40 -3.56 -12.24 7.83
C ARG A 40 -3.57 -11.98 6.32
N SER A 41 -3.29 -13.00 5.52
CA SER A 41 -3.30 -12.93 4.04
C SER A 41 -4.69 -12.58 3.50
N ALA A 42 -5.75 -13.22 4.01
CA ALA A 42 -7.12 -12.97 3.58
C ALA A 42 -7.57 -11.53 3.91
N ARG A 43 -7.28 -11.05 5.14
CA ARG A 43 -7.60 -9.68 5.57
C ARG A 43 -6.85 -8.64 4.75
N LEU A 44 -5.54 -8.81 4.56
CA LEU A 44 -4.73 -7.87 3.75
C LEU A 44 -5.21 -7.79 2.30
N ARG A 45 -5.55 -8.93 1.68
CA ARG A 45 -6.12 -8.95 0.32
C ARG A 45 -7.44 -8.20 0.25
N SER A 46 -8.31 -8.37 1.25
CA SER A 46 -9.60 -7.65 1.33
C SER A 46 -9.38 -6.13 1.44
N LEU A 47 -8.50 -5.71 2.35
CA LEU A 47 -8.18 -4.29 2.56
C LEU A 47 -7.56 -3.66 1.31
N LEU A 48 -6.59 -4.33 0.67
CA LEU A 48 -6.00 -3.85 -0.59
C LEU A 48 -7.04 -3.71 -1.71
N ARG A 49 -8.01 -4.63 -1.79
CA ARG A 49 -9.11 -4.52 -2.76
C ARG A 49 -10.03 -3.34 -2.44
N ALA A 50 -10.32 -3.09 -1.18
CA ALA A 50 -11.11 -1.93 -0.75
C ALA A 50 -10.42 -0.62 -1.12
N GLU A 51 -9.13 -0.47 -0.80
CA GLU A 51 -8.33 0.72 -1.14
C GLU A 51 -8.25 0.95 -2.67
N ARG A 52 -8.09 -0.12 -3.47
CA ARG A 52 -8.13 0.01 -4.94
C ARG A 52 -9.49 0.46 -5.46
N ARG A 53 -10.59 0.03 -4.84
CA ARG A 53 -11.94 0.50 -5.21
C ARG A 53 -12.14 1.96 -4.82
N ALA A 54 -11.64 2.36 -3.65
CA ALA A 54 -11.63 3.73 -3.16
C ALA A 54 -10.89 4.66 -4.15
N ALA A 55 -9.68 4.27 -4.57
CA ALA A 55 -8.90 4.97 -5.60
C ALA A 55 -9.66 5.12 -6.93
N ARG A 56 -10.30 4.04 -7.40
CA ARG A 56 -11.07 4.07 -8.66
C ARG A 56 -12.32 4.95 -8.59
N ARG A 57 -12.93 5.07 -7.42
CA ARG A 57 -14.12 5.91 -7.19
C ARG A 57 -13.77 7.36 -6.83
N GLY A 58 -12.49 7.70 -6.72
CA GLY A 58 -12.04 9.02 -6.30
C GLY A 58 -12.43 9.35 -4.85
N GLN A 59 -12.68 8.34 -4.02
CA GLN A 59 -13.11 8.52 -2.64
C GLN A 59 -12.05 7.96 -1.70
N ALA A 60 -11.62 8.76 -0.71
CA ALA A 60 -10.89 8.31 0.49
C ALA A 60 -9.71 7.34 0.23
N TYR A 61 -8.98 7.49 -0.88
CA TYR A 61 -7.77 6.71 -1.12
C TYR A 61 -6.61 7.26 -0.30
N ASP A 62 -6.02 6.41 0.53
CA ASP A 62 -4.83 6.75 1.32
C ASP A 62 -3.60 5.98 0.76
N PRO A 63 -2.65 6.67 0.11
CA PRO A 63 -1.45 6.05 -0.45
C PRO A 63 -0.54 5.43 0.62
N LEU A 64 -0.42 6.03 1.81
CA LEU A 64 0.38 5.49 2.91
C LEU A 64 -0.22 4.19 3.44
N ARG A 65 -1.54 4.15 3.58
CA ARG A 65 -2.26 2.94 4.00
C ARG A 65 -2.12 1.85 2.96
N HIS A 66 -2.25 2.20 1.68
CA HIS A 66 -2.04 1.25 0.58
C HIS A 66 -0.63 0.66 0.59
N ALA A 67 0.39 1.50 0.74
CA ALA A 67 1.79 1.09 0.82
C ALA A 67 2.07 0.18 2.04
N ALA A 68 1.55 0.53 3.22
CA ALA A 68 1.67 -0.28 4.43
C ALA A 68 1.03 -1.68 4.27
N LEU A 69 -0.17 -1.74 3.69
CA LEU A 69 -0.84 -3.02 3.40
C LEU A 69 -0.08 -3.85 2.36
N ALA A 70 0.49 -3.22 1.33
CA ALA A 70 1.29 -3.89 0.32
C ALA A 70 2.59 -4.46 0.90
N ARG A 71 3.27 -3.71 1.78
CA ARG A 71 4.45 -4.17 2.52
C ARG A 71 4.14 -5.40 3.37
N LEU A 72 3.08 -5.35 4.18
CA LEU A 72 2.65 -6.48 5.01
C LEU A 72 2.29 -7.71 4.18
N MET A 73 1.69 -7.51 3.01
CA MET A 73 1.38 -8.61 2.09
C MET A 73 2.65 -9.23 1.50
N ALA A 74 3.65 -8.40 1.16
CA ALA A 74 4.96 -8.85 0.70
C ALA A 74 5.72 -9.60 1.80
N GLU A 75 5.64 -9.19 3.06
CA GLU A 75 6.23 -9.91 4.20
C GLU A 75 5.66 -11.33 4.33
N ILE A 76 4.34 -11.51 4.16
CA ILE A 76 3.67 -12.82 4.19
C ILE A 76 4.04 -13.69 2.98
N GLY A 77 4.22 -13.09 1.80
CA GLY A 77 4.64 -13.78 0.59
C GLY A 77 6.12 -14.17 0.61
N GLY A 78 6.97 -13.28 1.12
CA GLY A 78 8.43 -13.42 1.24
C GLY A 78 8.86 -14.37 2.35
N THR A 79 8.03 -14.60 3.38
CA THR A 79 8.25 -15.69 4.35
C THR A 79 8.11 -17.11 3.73
N GLY A 80 7.82 -17.21 2.43
CA GLY A 80 7.94 -18.45 1.64
C GLY A 80 8.98 -18.40 0.53
N ALA A 81 9.77 -17.33 0.41
CA ALA A 81 10.86 -17.19 -0.56
C ALA A 81 12.21 -17.16 0.16
N GLY A 82 12.45 -18.19 0.96
CA GLY A 82 13.82 -18.63 1.22
C GLY A 82 14.28 -19.44 0.01
N LYS A 83 14.95 -18.79 -0.93
CA LYS A 83 15.98 -19.42 -1.75
C LYS A 83 16.94 -18.38 -2.32
#